data_AF-A0A2J6W510-F1
#
_entry.id   AF-A0A2J6W510-F1
#
_cell.length_a   1.000
_cell.length_b   1.000
_cell.length_c   1.000
_cell.angle_alpha   90.00
_cell.angle_beta   90.00
_cell.angle_gamma   90.00
#
_symmetry.space_group_name_H-M   'P 1'
#
loop_
_entity.id
_entity.type
_entity.pdbx_description
1 polymer ?
#
loop_
_entity_poly.entity_id
_entity_poly.type
_entity_poly.pdbx_seq_one_letter_code
_entity_poly.pdbx_strand_id
1 'polypeptide(L)'
;MYIKCNLRFLFLIEFFINGRKSLSEEFKKFGLEFRGRLGLHTYPLGIKFCTEPCELSAFKRPKDFGIHLAVCQVINLARYYSMPMAFTLEDMFCIAGAYLFGLTPEFPEFLKKEATGWHTSNDEGKKYLDSKFLEHALPQGSVKAVLVAPLEHITFTPDVIDIYGTPQQIAAIGKALIWHGIIPEASFLGLSSCSSITYAYKVKKPQISIPGSGEAVWGRTEEDEISIIIPAEFVDKIFSGLEGIKKIYSYPPPKFMFYEPVAPRGYKITYKDYNIHRNF
;
A
#
# COMPACT_ATOMS: atom_id res chain seq x y z
N MET A 1 15.84 -48.74 -25.59
CA MET A 1 15.31 -49.34 -24.36
C MET A 1 15.64 -48.42 -23.19
N TYR A 2 14.67 -47.55 -22.88
CA TYR A 2 14.28 -47.00 -21.56
C TYR A 2 15.35 -46.40 -20.64
N ILE A 3 15.59 -45.08 -20.72
CA ILE A 3 15.01 -44.01 -19.86
C ILE A 3 15.48 -44.10 -18.40
N LYS A 4 16.65 -43.49 -18.12
CA LYS A 4 16.97 -42.89 -16.82
C LYS A 4 16.76 -41.38 -16.96
N CYS A 5 15.52 -40.93 -16.80
CA CYS A 5 15.18 -39.51 -16.77
C CYS A 5 14.38 -39.21 -15.51
N ASN A 6 14.77 -38.15 -14.80
CA ASN A 6 13.96 -37.38 -13.84
C ASN A 6 13.54 -38.02 -12.50
N LEU A 7 14.49 -38.23 -11.57
CA LEU A 7 14.19 -38.16 -10.12
C LEU A 7 14.79 -36.92 -9.43
N ARG A 8 15.86 -36.33 -9.98
CA ARG A 8 16.52 -35.16 -9.39
C ARG A 8 15.84 -33.83 -9.72
N PHE A 9 14.99 -33.81 -10.75
CA PHE A 9 14.19 -32.64 -11.15
C PHE A 9 12.89 -32.51 -10.34
N LEU A 10 12.28 -33.63 -9.91
CA LEU A 10 11.10 -33.61 -9.05
C LEU A 10 11.41 -33.11 -7.62
N PHE A 11 12.58 -33.45 -7.07
CA PHE A 11 12.96 -33.03 -5.71
C PHE A 11 13.21 -31.51 -5.58
N LEU A 12 13.70 -30.87 -6.64
CA LEU A 12 13.89 -29.42 -6.69
C LEU A 12 12.56 -28.67 -6.85
N ILE A 13 11.60 -29.26 -7.57
CA ILE A 13 10.26 -28.71 -7.74
C ILE A 13 9.47 -28.82 -6.42
N GLU A 14 9.55 -29.96 -5.71
CA GLU A 14 8.89 -30.10 -4.40
C GLU A 14 9.46 -29.16 -3.34
N PHE A 15 10.77 -28.90 -3.29
CA PHE A 15 11.34 -27.94 -2.34
C PHE A 15 10.97 -26.49 -2.68
N PHE A 16 10.91 -26.13 -3.97
CA PHE A 16 10.44 -24.80 -4.40
C PHE A 16 8.94 -24.59 -4.18
N ILE A 17 8.12 -25.63 -4.34
CA ILE A 17 6.67 -25.56 -4.10
C ILE A 17 6.37 -25.57 -2.60
N ASN A 18 7.06 -26.39 -1.81
CA ASN A 18 6.90 -26.45 -0.35
C ASN A 18 7.46 -25.20 0.34
N GLY A 19 8.57 -24.62 -0.15
CA GLY A 19 9.11 -23.35 0.35
C GLY A 19 8.24 -22.13 -0.02
N ARG A 20 7.60 -22.13 -1.20
CA ARG A 20 6.61 -21.09 -1.55
C ARG A 20 5.34 -21.18 -0.71
N LYS A 21 4.86 -22.40 -0.43
CA LYS A 21 3.73 -22.61 0.48
C LYS A 21 4.05 -22.18 1.90
N SER A 22 5.26 -22.45 2.42
CA SER A 22 5.62 -22.01 3.77
C SER A 22 5.68 -20.48 3.90
N LEU A 23 6.22 -19.79 2.90
CA LEU A 23 6.30 -18.32 2.89
C LEU A 23 4.92 -17.66 2.77
N SER A 24 4.02 -18.17 1.93
CA SER A 24 2.67 -17.59 1.83
C SER A 24 1.87 -17.76 3.12
N GLU A 25 2.07 -18.86 3.86
CA GLU A 25 1.45 -19.04 5.19
C GLU A 25 1.95 -18.02 6.23
N GLU A 26 3.23 -17.62 6.17
CA GLU A 26 3.75 -16.55 7.04
C GLU A 26 3.05 -15.21 6.78
N PHE A 27 2.84 -14.86 5.50
CA PHE A 27 2.10 -13.65 5.14
C PHE A 27 0.62 -13.72 5.54
N LYS A 28 -0.03 -14.89 5.43
CA LYS A 28 -1.40 -15.08 5.92
C LYS A 28 -1.52 -14.83 7.41
N LYS A 29 -0.64 -15.44 8.19
CA LYS A 29 -0.59 -15.27 9.64
C LYS A 29 -0.34 -13.80 10.00
N PHE A 30 0.63 -13.17 9.33
CA PHE A 30 0.90 -11.75 9.49
C PHE A 30 -0.34 -10.90 9.20
N GLY A 31 -0.99 -11.08 8.04
CA GLY A 31 -2.16 -10.29 7.64
C GLY A 31 -3.29 -10.33 8.67
N LEU A 32 -3.62 -11.53 9.14
CA LEU A 32 -4.67 -11.75 10.15
C LEU A 32 -4.33 -11.06 11.48
N GLU A 33 -3.12 -11.31 12.00
CA GLU A 33 -2.69 -10.76 13.27
C GLU A 33 -2.55 -9.23 13.21
N PHE A 34 -2.07 -8.71 12.08
CA PHE A 34 -1.80 -7.30 11.87
C PHE A 34 -3.08 -6.48 11.78
N ARG A 35 -4.06 -6.94 11.00
CA ARG A 35 -5.37 -6.31 10.92
C ARG A 35 -6.05 -6.27 12.28
N GLY A 36 -6.00 -7.35 13.04
CA GLY A 36 -6.55 -7.43 14.39
C GLY A 36 -5.87 -6.49 15.39
N ARG A 37 -4.53 -6.46 15.42
CA ARG A 37 -3.76 -5.63 16.37
C ARG A 37 -3.91 -4.14 16.16
N LEU A 38 -3.97 -3.68 14.90
CA LEU A 38 -4.10 -2.26 14.57
C LEU A 38 -5.55 -1.82 14.35
N GLY A 39 -6.50 -2.75 14.34
CA GLY A 39 -7.91 -2.45 14.07
C GLY A 39 -8.13 -1.86 12.67
N LEU A 40 -7.43 -2.38 11.65
CA LEU A 40 -7.57 -1.88 10.29
C LEU A 40 -8.96 -2.19 9.74
N HIS A 41 -9.55 -1.23 9.03
CA HIS A 41 -10.89 -1.37 8.44
C HIS A 41 -10.90 -2.24 7.17
N THR A 42 -9.77 -2.34 6.48
CA THR A 42 -9.62 -3.08 5.23
C THR A 42 -8.47 -4.08 5.30
N TYR A 43 -8.44 -5.01 4.34
CA TYR A 43 -7.42 -6.05 4.32
C TYR A 43 -6.06 -5.50 3.84
N PRO A 44 -4.95 -5.73 4.58
CA PRO A 44 -3.61 -5.58 4.05
C PRO A 44 -3.45 -6.38 2.75
N LEU A 45 -2.86 -5.79 1.73
CA LEU A 45 -2.70 -6.42 0.42
C LEU A 45 -1.26 -6.79 0.16
N GLY A 46 -1.02 -7.99 -0.37
CA GLY A 46 0.22 -8.34 -1.03
C GLY A 46 0.12 -8.10 -2.53
N ILE A 47 1.16 -7.49 -3.11
CA ILE A 47 1.24 -7.16 -4.52
C ILE A 47 2.47 -7.83 -5.12
N LYS A 48 2.30 -8.51 -6.25
CA LYS A 48 3.38 -9.17 -7.00
C LYS A 48 3.43 -8.67 -8.44
N PHE A 49 4.64 -8.34 -8.90
CA PHE A 49 4.92 -7.98 -10.28
C PHE A 49 5.41 -9.22 -11.04
N CYS A 50 4.61 -9.73 -11.96
CA CYS A 50 5.01 -10.86 -12.81
C CYS A 50 5.83 -10.34 -14.00
N THR A 51 7.15 -10.54 -13.99
CA THR A 51 8.03 -10.19 -15.12
C THR A 51 7.96 -11.23 -16.26
N GLU A 52 7.65 -12.46 -15.90
CA GLU A 52 7.33 -13.57 -16.80
C GLU A 52 5.81 -13.84 -16.78
N PRO A 53 5.26 -14.53 -17.80
CA PRO A 53 3.87 -14.97 -17.76
C PRO A 53 3.56 -15.75 -16.47
N CYS A 54 2.53 -15.33 -15.74
CA CYS A 54 2.09 -15.99 -14.51
C CYS A 54 0.65 -16.49 -14.63
N GLU A 55 0.30 -17.50 -13.82
CA GLU A 55 -1.02 -18.12 -13.82
C GLU A 55 -2.05 -17.16 -13.21
N LEU A 56 -3.10 -16.85 -13.98
CA LEU A 56 -4.12 -15.86 -13.60
C LEU A 56 -5.47 -16.47 -13.24
N SER A 57 -5.69 -17.77 -13.48
CA SER A 57 -7.00 -18.42 -13.29
C SER A 57 -7.58 -18.35 -11.87
N ALA A 58 -6.71 -18.18 -10.86
CA ALA A 58 -7.10 -18.01 -9.46
C ALA A 58 -7.52 -16.57 -9.09
N PHE A 59 -7.41 -15.62 -10.02
CA PHE A 59 -7.64 -14.20 -9.77
C PHE A 59 -8.79 -13.67 -10.61
N LYS A 60 -9.58 -12.77 -10.03
CA LYS A 60 -10.55 -11.99 -10.79
C LYS A 60 -9.85 -10.86 -11.53
N ARG A 61 -10.27 -10.59 -12.75
CA ARG A 61 -9.75 -9.50 -13.58
C ARG A 61 -10.86 -8.54 -13.95
N PRO A 62 -10.57 -7.24 -14.13
CA PRO A 62 -11.56 -6.28 -14.61
C PRO A 62 -12.36 -6.76 -15.83
N LYS A 63 -11.68 -7.37 -16.80
CA LYS A 63 -12.33 -7.90 -18.00
C LYS A 63 -13.33 -9.03 -17.75
N ASP A 64 -13.19 -9.79 -16.66
CA ASP A 64 -14.13 -10.85 -16.29
C ASP A 64 -15.50 -10.27 -15.91
N PHE A 65 -15.54 -8.98 -15.57
CA PHE A 65 -16.76 -8.21 -15.32
C PHE A 65 -17.17 -7.34 -16.52
N GLY A 66 -16.48 -7.46 -17.66
CA GLY A 66 -16.76 -6.66 -18.87
C GLY A 66 -16.38 -5.19 -18.75
N ILE A 67 -15.51 -4.82 -17.80
CA ILE A 67 -15.09 -3.43 -17.55
C ILE A 67 -13.56 -3.29 -17.54
N HIS A 68 -13.09 -2.05 -17.60
CA HIS A 68 -11.70 -1.69 -17.39
C HIS A 68 -11.61 -0.85 -16.12
N LEU A 69 -10.56 -1.04 -15.32
CA LEU A 69 -10.38 -0.34 -14.04
C LEU A 69 -9.04 0.38 -13.97
N ALA A 70 -8.97 1.45 -13.20
CA ALA A 70 -7.69 2.03 -12.79
C ALA A 70 -7.04 1.14 -11.72
N VAL A 71 -5.70 1.23 -11.58
CA VAL A 71 -4.97 0.46 -10.55
C VAL A 71 -5.53 0.70 -9.15
N CYS A 72 -5.78 1.96 -8.78
CA CYS A 72 -6.37 2.31 -7.48
C CYS A 72 -7.74 1.67 -7.23
N GLN A 73 -8.57 1.49 -8.27
CA GLN A 73 -9.83 0.76 -8.15
C GLN A 73 -9.61 -0.72 -7.89
N VAL A 74 -8.63 -1.35 -8.55
CA VAL A 74 -8.28 -2.75 -8.31
C VAL A 74 -7.78 -2.96 -6.87
N ILE A 75 -6.90 -2.07 -6.38
CA ILE A 75 -6.42 -2.06 -4.99
C ILE A 75 -7.61 -1.94 -4.02
N ASN A 76 -8.49 -0.96 -4.23
CA ASN A 76 -9.63 -0.76 -3.35
C ASN A 76 -10.62 -1.94 -3.38
N LEU A 77 -10.93 -2.51 -4.55
CA LEU A 77 -11.75 -3.72 -4.65
C LEU A 77 -11.14 -4.88 -3.86
N ALA A 78 -9.82 -5.10 -4.00
CA ALA A 78 -9.14 -6.20 -3.32
C ALA A 78 -9.20 -6.05 -1.79
N ARG A 79 -8.95 -4.84 -1.25
CA ARG A 79 -8.93 -4.61 0.20
C ARG A 79 -10.30 -4.47 0.85
N TYR A 80 -11.33 -4.07 0.10
CA TYR A 80 -12.69 -3.97 0.63
C TYR A 80 -13.46 -5.29 0.52
N TYR A 81 -13.33 -6.00 -0.60
CA TYR A 81 -14.11 -7.22 -0.85
C TYR A 81 -13.35 -8.51 -0.53
N SER A 82 -12.13 -8.40 0.01
CA SER A 82 -11.25 -9.55 0.24
C SER A 82 -11.06 -10.41 -1.02
N MET A 83 -11.02 -9.77 -2.19
CA MET A 83 -11.06 -10.45 -3.48
C MET A 83 -9.65 -10.46 -4.10
N PRO A 84 -9.06 -11.64 -4.36
CA PRO A 84 -7.83 -11.74 -5.15
C PRO A 84 -8.07 -11.23 -6.57
N MET A 85 -7.32 -10.22 -6.95
CA MET A 85 -7.39 -9.55 -8.25
C MET A 85 -6.10 -9.72 -9.03
N ALA A 86 -6.19 -9.71 -10.34
CA ALA A 86 -5.05 -9.56 -11.22
C ALA A 86 -5.37 -8.55 -12.32
N PHE A 87 -4.34 -7.92 -12.86
CA PHE A 87 -4.49 -7.07 -14.02
C PHE A 87 -3.28 -7.10 -14.95
N THR A 88 -3.57 -6.92 -16.22
CA THR A 88 -2.63 -6.75 -17.33
C THR A 88 -3.02 -5.48 -18.11
N LEU A 89 -2.30 -5.15 -19.18
CA LEU A 89 -2.61 -3.96 -19.98
C LEU A 89 -4.07 -3.92 -20.49
N GLU A 90 -4.62 -5.06 -20.93
CA GLU A 90 -6.00 -5.13 -21.46
C GLU A 90 -7.09 -4.90 -20.40
N ASP A 91 -6.74 -4.87 -19.12
CA ASP A 91 -7.70 -4.63 -18.03
C ASP A 91 -7.78 -3.15 -17.63
N MET A 92 -6.86 -2.32 -18.13
CA MET A 92 -6.60 -0.99 -17.57
C MET A 92 -7.41 0.12 -18.26
N PHE A 93 -8.20 0.82 -17.45
CA PHE A 93 -8.82 2.09 -17.83
C PHE A 93 -7.78 3.23 -17.81
N CYS A 94 -6.97 3.28 -16.75
CA CYS A 94 -5.95 4.31 -16.59
C CYS A 94 -4.62 3.86 -17.21
N ILE A 95 -4.35 4.30 -18.45
CA ILE A 95 -3.12 3.97 -19.17
C ILE A 95 -1.88 4.59 -18.50
N ALA A 96 -2.00 5.74 -17.83
CA ALA A 96 -0.90 6.30 -17.03
C ALA A 96 -0.49 5.36 -15.89
N GLY A 97 -1.48 4.75 -15.22
CA GLY A 97 -1.24 3.70 -14.22
C GLY A 97 -0.61 2.45 -14.83
N ALA A 98 -1.11 2.00 -15.99
CA ALA A 98 -0.51 0.86 -16.72
C ALA A 98 0.95 1.12 -17.08
N TYR A 99 1.27 2.34 -17.51
CA TYR A 99 2.63 2.78 -17.83
C TYR A 99 3.55 2.77 -16.61
N LEU A 100 3.10 3.34 -15.48
CA LEU A 100 3.86 3.34 -14.24
C LEU A 100 4.22 1.92 -13.77
N PHE A 101 3.28 0.98 -13.93
CA PHE A 101 3.45 -0.43 -13.59
C PHE A 101 4.24 -1.24 -14.63
N GLY A 102 4.73 -0.62 -15.72
CA GLY A 102 5.55 -1.28 -16.73
C GLY A 102 4.79 -2.26 -17.62
N LEU A 103 3.45 -2.15 -17.68
CA LEU A 103 2.58 -3.01 -18.49
C LEU A 103 2.55 -2.58 -19.96
N THR A 104 2.75 -1.29 -20.25
CA THR A 104 2.80 -0.80 -21.62
C THR A 104 4.13 -1.14 -22.27
N PRO A 105 4.17 -1.51 -23.56
CA PRO A 105 5.41 -1.84 -24.26
C PRO A 105 6.31 -0.62 -24.48
N GLU A 106 5.70 0.56 -24.64
CA GLU A 106 6.39 1.84 -24.86
C GLU A 106 5.58 2.99 -24.25
N PHE A 107 6.17 4.18 -24.16
CA PHE A 107 5.48 5.37 -23.67
C PHE A 107 4.40 5.81 -24.67
N PRO A 108 3.11 5.81 -24.31
CA PRO A 108 2.04 6.24 -25.21
C PRO A 108 2.16 7.73 -25.55
N GLU A 109 2.23 8.06 -26.84
CA GLU A 109 2.47 9.44 -27.29
C GLU A 109 1.45 10.46 -26.75
N PHE A 110 0.18 10.04 -26.60
CA PHE A 110 -0.87 10.90 -26.06
C PHE A 110 -0.61 11.30 -24.59
N LEU A 111 0.03 10.44 -23.79
CA LEU A 111 0.37 10.75 -22.40
C LEU A 111 1.45 11.83 -22.30
N LYS A 112 2.30 12.04 -23.33
CA LYS A 112 3.36 13.07 -23.29
C LYS A 112 2.76 14.47 -23.27
N LYS A 113 1.57 14.60 -23.86
CA LYS A 113 0.85 15.86 -23.93
C LYS A 113 -0.06 16.05 -22.73
N GLU A 114 -0.75 14.99 -22.31
CA GLU A 114 -1.88 15.06 -21.37
C GLU A 114 -1.52 14.72 -19.91
N ALA A 115 -0.59 13.80 -19.62
CA ALA A 115 -0.46 13.23 -18.28
C ALA A 115 -0.08 14.25 -17.18
N THR A 116 0.72 15.25 -17.52
CA THR A 116 1.20 16.29 -16.61
C THR A 116 0.70 17.69 -16.97
N GLY A 117 0.15 17.86 -18.19
CA GLY A 117 -0.30 19.15 -18.71
C GLY A 117 -1.44 19.76 -17.88
N TRP A 118 -2.33 18.93 -17.33
CA TRP A 118 -3.43 19.36 -16.46
C TRP A 118 -3.00 19.72 -15.03
N HIS A 119 -1.73 19.51 -14.68
CA HIS A 119 -1.22 19.65 -13.31
C HIS A 119 -0.22 20.81 -13.15
N THR A 120 -0.04 21.63 -14.17
CA THR A 120 0.92 22.73 -14.19
C THR A 120 0.41 23.91 -15.02
N SER A 121 0.86 25.12 -14.70
CA SER A 121 0.54 26.35 -15.44
C SER A 121 1.59 26.70 -16.50
N ASN A 122 2.72 26.00 -16.54
CA ASN A 122 3.83 26.31 -17.44
C ASN A 122 4.63 25.05 -17.85
N ASP A 123 5.42 25.20 -18.91
CA ASP A 123 6.20 24.12 -19.52
C ASP A 123 7.37 23.64 -18.65
N GLU A 124 7.96 24.49 -17.82
CA GLU A 124 9.05 24.09 -16.92
C GLU A 124 8.52 23.15 -15.82
N GLY A 125 7.39 23.52 -15.21
CA GLY A 125 6.67 22.68 -14.27
C GLY A 125 6.24 21.37 -14.91
N LYS A 126 5.79 21.40 -16.18
CA LYS A 126 5.47 20.19 -16.94
C LYS A 126 6.65 19.24 -17.03
N LYS A 127 7.81 19.73 -17.49
CA LYS A 127 9.05 18.93 -17.61
C LYS A 127 9.48 18.34 -16.26
N TYR A 128 9.34 19.11 -15.18
CA TYR A 128 9.64 18.63 -13.83
C TYR A 128 8.68 17.52 -13.39
N LEU A 129 7.37 17.71 -13.57
CA LEU A 129 6.37 16.68 -13.25
C LEU A 129 6.56 15.42 -14.09
N ASP A 130 6.88 15.56 -15.39
CA ASP A 130 7.20 14.42 -16.26
C ASP A 130 8.40 13.64 -15.68
N SER A 131 9.45 14.34 -15.25
CA SER A 131 10.62 13.69 -14.64
C SER A 131 10.26 12.90 -13.38
N LYS A 132 9.37 13.45 -12.53
CA LYS A 132 8.92 12.78 -11.29
C LYS A 132 8.00 11.60 -11.57
N PHE A 133 7.10 11.72 -12.52
CA PHE A 133 6.28 10.62 -13.00
C PHE A 133 7.16 9.47 -13.53
N LEU A 134 8.15 9.78 -14.36
CA LEU A 134 9.09 8.80 -14.92
C LEU A 134 10.00 8.17 -13.85
N GLU A 135 10.36 8.90 -12.80
CA GLU A 135 11.14 8.38 -11.66
C GLU A 135 10.42 7.19 -10.99
N HIS A 136 9.08 7.25 -10.91
CA HIS A 136 8.25 6.20 -10.32
C HIS A 136 7.91 5.06 -11.28
N ALA A 137 8.13 5.24 -12.59
CA ALA A 137 7.81 4.21 -13.58
C ALA A 137 8.79 3.03 -13.52
N LEU A 138 8.23 1.84 -13.70
CA LEU A 138 9.00 0.62 -13.98
C LEU A 138 9.45 0.60 -15.45
N PRO A 139 10.47 -0.21 -15.79
CA PRO A 139 10.87 -0.37 -17.19
C PRO A 139 9.69 -0.85 -18.05
N GLN A 140 9.52 -0.25 -19.21
CA GLN A 140 8.37 -0.53 -20.08
C GLN A 140 8.45 -1.95 -20.66
N GLY A 141 7.29 -2.62 -20.71
CA GLY A 141 7.16 -4.03 -21.11
C GLY A 141 7.75 -5.05 -20.14
N SER A 142 8.29 -4.62 -19.00
CA SER A 142 8.94 -5.49 -18.01
C SER A 142 7.97 -6.29 -17.14
N VAL A 143 6.71 -5.88 -17.07
CA VAL A 143 5.67 -6.56 -16.29
C VAL A 143 4.60 -7.09 -17.23
N LYS A 144 4.26 -8.38 -17.10
CA LYS A 144 3.21 -9.04 -17.90
C LYS A 144 1.86 -9.02 -17.21
N ALA A 145 1.88 -9.09 -15.88
CA ALA A 145 0.70 -9.03 -15.03
C ALA A 145 1.07 -8.57 -13.63
N VAL A 146 0.09 -8.05 -12.90
CA VAL A 146 0.21 -7.71 -11.49
C VAL A 146 -0.83 -8.52 -10.73
N LEU A 147 -0.40 -9.20 -9.67
CA LEU A 147 -1.28 -9.94 -8.77
C LEU A 147 -1.47 -9.13 -7.50
N VAL A 148 -2.71 -9.05 -7.02
CA VAL A 148 -3.10 -8.33 -5.82
C VAL A 148 -3.98 -9.25 -5.00
N ALA A 149 -3.64 -9.52 -3.75
CA ALA A 149 -4.50 -10.32 -2.89
C ALA A 149 -4.43 -9.86 -1.43
N PRO A 150 -5.52 -9.99 -0.67
CA PRO A 150 -5.48 -9.90 0.79
C PRO A 150 -4.41 -10.83 1.34
N LEU A 151 -3.58 -10.35 2.26
CA LEU A 151 -2.55 -11.18 2.89
C LEU A 151 -3.16 -12.43 3.53
N GLU A 152 -4.34 -12.33 4.14
CA GLU A 152 -5.08 -13.45 4.75
C GLU A 152 -5.44 -14.58 3.77
N HIS A 153 -5.45 -14.31 2.47
CA HIS A 153 -5.82 -15.26 1.41
C HIS A 153 -4.73 -15.42 0.35
N ILE A 154 -3.53 -14.91 0.61
CA ILE A 154 -2.48 -14.85 -0.40
C ILE A 154 -1.95 -16.24 -0.75
N THR A 155 -1.79 -16.50 -2.04
CA THR A 155 -1.28 -17.79 -2.56
C THR A 155 0.11 -17.67 -3.17
N PHE A 156 0.71 -16.48 -3.09
CA PHE A 156 2.01 -16.14 -3.66
C PHE A 156 2.86 -15.35 -2.66
N THR A 157 4.16 -15.27 -2.92
CA THR A 157 5.07 -14.36 -2.20
C THR A 157 4.98 -12.98 -2.85
N PRO A 158 4.52 -11.94 -2.12
CA PRO A 158 4.43 -10.58 -2.64
C PRO A 158 5.82 -9.94 -2.75
N ASP A 159 5.95 -8.94 -3.62
CA ASP A 159 7.16 -8.11 -3.68
C ASP A 159 7.04 -6.89 -2.77
N VAL A 160 5.81 -6.36 -2.63
CA VAL A 160 5.46 -5.29 -1.70
C VAL A 160 4.11 -5.59 -1.02
N ILE A 161 3.93 -5.04 0.16
CA ILE A 161 2.68 -5.05 0.92
C ILE A 161 2.14 -3.63 0.94
N ASP A 162 0.86 -3.46 0.61
CA ASP A 162 0.16 -2.17 0.66
C ASP A 162 -0.92 -2.21 1.74
N ILE A 163 -0.84 -1.26 2.68
CA ILE A 163 -1.71 -1.19 3.86
C ILE A 163 -2.36 0.18 3.90
N TYR A 164 -3.69 0.19 3.89
CA TYR A 164 -4.49 1.38 4.12
C TYR A 164 -4.98 1.45 5.57
N GLY A 165 -5.05 2.67 6.11
CA GLY A 165 -5.62 2.95 7.41
C GLY A 165 -5.61 4.44 7.73
N THR A 166 -6.06 4.78 8.94
CA THR A 166 -6.01 6.15 9.44
C THR A 166 -4.56 6.66 9.53
N PRO A 167 -4.33 7.97 9.46
CA PRO A 167 -2.99 8.54 9.62
C PRO A 167 -2.27 8.07 10.90
N GLN A 168 -3.01 7.84 11.98
CA GLN A 168 -2.44 7.34 13.24
C GLN A 168 -2.05 5.86 13.16
N GLN A 169 -2.84 5.01 12.48
CA GLN A 169 -2.46 3.61 12.22
C GLN A 169 -1.18 3.56 11.38
N ILE A 170 -1.13 4.33 10.30
CA ILE A 170 0.02 4.39 9.40
C ILE A 170 1.25 4.97 10.10
N ALA A 171 1.09 5.99 10.94
CA ALA A 171 2.18 6.54 11.75
C ALA A 171 2.74 5.50 12.74
N ALA A 172 1.90 4.66 13.36
CA ALA A 172 2.36 3.59 14.24
C ALA A 172 3.23 2.57 13.48
N ILE A 173 2.81 2.19 12.27
CA ILE A 173 3.57 1.29 11.39
C ILE A 173 4.89 1.92 10.98
N GLY A 174 4.87 3.18 10.56
CA GLY A 174 6.09 3.91 10.21
C GLY A 174 7.06 4.03 11.39
N LYS A 175 6.54 4.28 12.59
CA LYS A 175 7.35 4.32 13.82
C LYS A 175 7.95 2.96 14.17
N ALA A 176 7.22 1.87 13.92
CA ALA A 176 7.73 0.51 14.09
C ALA A 176 8.87 0.19 13.12
N LEU A 177 8.84 0.69 11.88
CA LEU A 177 9.95 0.56 10.93
C LEU A 177 11.17 1.38 11.38
N ILE A 178 10.95 2.61 11.87
CA ILE A 178 12.01 3.50 12.38
C ILE A 178 12.74 2.87 13.57
N TRP A 179 12.07 2.07 14.39
CA TRP A 179 12.70 1.31 15.47
C TRP A 179 13.88 0.45 14.97
N HIS A 180 13.79 -0.05 13.74
CA HIS A 180 14.83 -0.85 13.08
C HIS A 180 15.74 -0.02 12.17
N GLY A 181 15.69 1.32 12.27
CA GLY A 181 16.46 2.23 11.41
C GLY A 181 15.94 2.34 9.98
N ILE A 182 14.75 1.80 9.69
CA ILE A 182 14.12 1.88 8.37
C ILE A 182 13.19 3.10 8.36
N ILE A 183 13.50 4.09 7.54
CA ILE A 183 12.72 5.33 7.46
C ILE A 183 11.79 5.24 6.24
N PRO A 184 10.47 5.18 6.43
CA PRO A 184 9.53 5.34 5.32
C PRO A 184 9.66 6.73 4.72
N GLU A 185 9.74 6.80 3.40
CA GLU A 185 9.73 8.07 2.68
C GLU A 185 8.29 8.49 2.41
N ALA A 186 8.02 9.79 2.48
CA ALA A 186 6.72 10.35 2.11
C ALA A 186 6.94 11.27 0.92
N SER A 187 6.28 10.95 -0.20
CA SER A 187 6.24 11.81 -1.38
C SER A 187 4.80 11.90 -1.85
N PHE A 188 4.40 13.09 -2.31
CA PHE A 188 3.06 13.32 -2.81
C PHE A 188 3.11 13.65 -4.30
N LEU A 189 2.81 12.63 -5.10
CA LEU A 189 2.60 12.78 -6.53
C LEU A 189 1.09 12.74 -6.80
N GLY A 190 0.42 13.87 -6.56
CA GLY A 190 -1.05 13.98 -6.55
C GLY A 190 -1.75 13.63 -7.86
N LEU A 191 -1.01 13.52 -8.97
CA LEU A 191 -1.50 13.04 -10.27
C LEU A 191 -1.49 11.50 -10.39
N SER A 192 -0.72 10.79 -9.57
CA SER A 192 -0.56 9.34 -9.64
C SER A 192 -0.10 8.73 -8.31
N SER A 193 -0.96 8.71 -7.30
CA SER A 193 -0.65 8.13 -5.98
C SER A 193 -0.38 6.62 -6.01
N CYS A 194 -1.01 5.87 -6.92
CA CYS A 194 -0.71 4.45 -7.12
C CYS A 194 0.76 4.17 -7.52
N SER A 195 1.49 5.19 -8.00
CA SER A 195 2.92 5.09 -8.32
C SER A 195 3.81 4.88 -7.10
N SER A 196 3.33 5.16 -5.88
CA SER A 196 4.06 4.86 -4.65
C SER A 196 4.34 3.36 -4.51
N ILE A 197 3.46 2.51 -5.07
CA ILE A 197 3.64 1.05 -5.10
C ILE A 197 4.84 0.66 -5.98
N THR A 198 4.91 1.21 -7.20
CA THR A 198 6.00 0.93 -8.15
C THR A 198 7.31 1.52 -7.66
N TYR A 199 7.28 2.71 -7.05
CA TYR A 199 8.46 3.32 -6.46
C TYR A 199 9.00 2.50 -5.30
N ALA A 200 8.16 2.10 -4.33
CA ALA A 200 8.57 1.22 -3.22
C ALA A 200 9.20 -0.09 -3.72
N TYR A 201 8.60 -0.70 -4.75
CA TYR A 201 9.13 -1.91 -5.38
C TYR A 201 10.51 -1.68 -6.04
N LYS A 202 10.69 -0.55 -6.72
CA LYS A 202 11.90 -0.18 -7.45
C LYS A 202 13.06 0.20 -6.52
N VAL A 203 12.82 1.05 -5.53
CA VAL A 203 13.87 1.58 -4.64
C VAL A 203 14.10 0.72 -3.41
N LYS A 204 13.25 -0.29 -3.16
CA LYS A 204 13.29 -1.17 -1.98
C LYS A 204 13.26 -0.41 -0.66
N LYS A 205 12.41 0.63 -0.59
CA LYS A 205 12.17 1.41 0.63
C LYS A 205 10.67 1.57 0.88
N PRO A 206 10.23 1.58 2.14
CA PRO A 206 8.83 1.85 2.46
C PRO A 206 8.42 3.26 2.02
N GLN A 207 7.19 3.39 1.53
CA GLN A 207 6.61 4.65 1.06
C GLN A 207 5.29 4.91 1.79
N ILE A 208 5.12 6.10 2.36
CA ILE A 208 3.83 6.59 2.83
C ILE A 208 3.18 7.36 1.67
N SER A 209 1.96 6.97 1.31
CA SER A 209 1.22 7.55 0.20
C SER A 209 -0.05 8.23 0.71
N ILE A 210 -0.23 9.49 0.32
CA ILE A 210 -1.48 10.22 0.51
C ILE A 210 -2.29 10.08 -0.78
N PRO A 211 -3.59 9.70 -0.73
CA PRO A 211 -4.40 9.55 -1.92
C PRO A 211 -4.42 10.82 -2.78
N GLY A 212 -4.14 10.67 -4.07
CA GLY A 212 -4.25 11.75 -5.05
C GLY A 212 -5.71 11.97 -5.48
N SER A 213 -5.94 13.01 -6.28
CA SER A 213 -7.30 13.35 -6.74
C SER A 213 -7.97 12.22 -7.54
N GLY A 214 -7.21 11.57 -8.44
CA GLY A 214 -7.72 10.43 -9.20
C GLY A 214 -8.03 9.20 -8.33
N GLU A 215 -7.27 8.98 -7.27
CA GLU A 215 -7.54 7.90 -6.32
C GLU A 215 -8.78 8.19 -5.46
N ALA A 216 -8.94 9.42 -4.98
CA ALA A 216 -10.14 9.81 -4.25
C ALA A 216 -11.40 9.73 -5.12
N VAL A 217 -11.36 10.31 -6.33
CA VAL A 217 -12.55 10.43 -7.20
C VAL A 217 -12.89 9.12 -7.91
N TRP A 218 -11.90 8.44 -8.51
CA TRP A 218 -12.15 7.23 -9.30
C TRP A 218 -11.90 5.96 -8.51
N GLY A 219 -10.84 5.94 -7.69
CA GLY A 219 -10.50 4.82 -6.80
C GLY A 219 -11.48 4.67 -5.63
N ARG A 220 -12.08 5.77 -5.18
CA ARG A 220 -12.95 5.84 -3.99
C ARG A 220 -12.23 5.46 -2.70
N THR A 221 -10.99 5.93 -2.53
CA THR A 221 -10.34 5.89 -1.20
C THR A 221 -11.01 6.90 -0.29
N GLU A 222 -11.28 6.52 0.97
CA GLU A 222 -11.99 7.37 1.93
C GLU A 222 -11.10 8.51 2.44
N GLU A 223 -11.72 9.62 2.87
CA GLU A 223 -11.02 10.85 3.26
C GLU A 223 -10.09 10.68 4.47
N ASP A 224 -10.37 9.70 5.33
CA ASP A 224 -9.59 9.39 6.53
C ASP A 224 -8.55 8.29 6.30
N GLU A 225 -8.34 7.85 5.07
CA GLU A 225 -7.38 6.80 4.73
C GLU A 225 -6.11 7.34 4.06
N ILE A 226 -4.96 6.87 4.53
CA ILE A 226 -3.69 6.96 3.82
C ILE A 226 -3.08 5.56 3.73
N SER A 227 -2.07 5.35 2.88
CA SER A 227 -1.42 4.05 2.76
C SER A 227 0.06 4.08 3.10
N ILE A 228 0.57 2.91 3.49
CA ILE A 228 2.00 2.62 3.55
C ILE A 228 2.29 1.37 2.73
N ILE A 229 3.24 1.52 1.80
CA ILE A 229 3.74 0.44 0.97
C ILE A 229 5.07 0.00 1.55
N ILE A 230 5.21 -1.28 1.83
CA ILE A 230 6.38 -1.85 2.50
C ILE A 230 6.94 -2.97 1.62
N PRO A 231 8.23 -2.92 1.22
CA PRO A 231 8.90 -4.08 0.63
C PRO A 231 8.69 -5.33 1.49
N ALA A 232 8.31 -6.46 0.87
CA ALA A 232 7.89 -7.64 1.61
C ALA A 232 8.96 -8.18 2.58
N GLU A 233 10.24 -7.90 2.32
CA GLU A 233 11.37 -8.24 3.18
C GLU A 233 11.36 -7.56 4.56
N PHE A 234 10.62 -6.46 4.74
CA PHE A 234 10.52 -5.74 6.02
C PHE A 234 9.30 -6.12 6.85
N VAL A 235 8.50 -7.10 6.42
CA VAL A 235 7.26 -7.49 7.09
C VAL A 235 7.50 -7.95 8.55
N ASP A 236 8.60 -8.65 8.80
CA ASP A 236 9.00 -9.18 10.11
C ASP A 236 9.39 -8.06 11.12
N LYS A 237 9.76 -6.89 10.60
CA LYS A 237 10.14 -5.71 11.39
C LYS A 237 8.94 -5.02 12.02
N ILE A 238 7.74 -5.21 11.47
CA ILE A 238 6.56 -4.47 11.89
C ILE A 238 6.14 -4.87 13.31
N PHE A 239 5.93 -6.15 13.61
CA PHE A 239 5.49 -6.56 14.95
C PHE A 239 6.55 -6.35 16.03
N SER A 240 7.81 -6.69 15.72
CA SER A 240 8.91 -6.46 16.64
C SER A 240 9.14 -4.98 16.90
N GLY A 241 8.96 -4.13 15.88
CA GLY A 241 9.02 -2.68 15.99
C GLY A 241 7.86 -2.11 16.81
N LEU A 242 6.63 -2.57 16.57
CA LEU A 242 5.45 -2.19 17.35
C LEU A 242 5.64 -2.52 18.84
N GLU A 243 6.22 -3.68 19.16
CA GLU A 243 6.57 -4.05 20.53
C GLU A 243 7.64 -3.12 21.12
N GLY A 244 8.71 -2.84 20.36
CA GLY A 244 9.81 -1.99 20.80
C GLY A 244 9.37 -0.56 21.12
N ILE A 245 8.42 -0.01 20.35
CA ILE A 245 7.97 1.38 20.53
C ILE A 245 6.95 1.55 21.65
N LYS A 246 6.36 0.48 22.20
CA LYS A 246 5.26 0.58 23.19
C LYS A 246 5.56 1.51 24.37
N LYS A 247 6.81 1.53 24.84
CA LYS A 247 7.24 2.38 25.98
C LYS A 247 7.15 3.88 25.69
N ILE A 248 7.22 4.28 24.43
CA ILE A 248 7.23 5.69 23.99
C ILE A 248 5.93 6.03 23.27
N TYR A 249 5.44 5.12 22.44
CA TYR A 249 4.25 5.26 21.61
C TYR A 249 3.54 3.91 21.51
N SER A 250 2.68 3.62 22.50
CA SER A 250 1.74 2.50 22.40
C SER A 250 0.63 2.87 21.42
N TYR A 251 0.29 1.96 20.51
CA TYR A 251 -0.89 2.09 19.65
C TYR A 251 -2.03 1.19 20.17
N PRO A 252 -3.27 1.68 20.25
CA PRO A 252 -3.68 3.07 20.02
C PRO A 252 -3.11 4.02 21.10
N PRO A 253 -2.79 5.28 20.75
CA PRO A 253 -2.21 6.22 21.72
C PRO A 253 -3.19 6.47 22.87
N PRO A 254 -2.74 6.42 24.14
CA PRO A 254 -3.59 6.72 25.27
C PRO A 254 -4.03 8.19 25.19
N LYS A 255 -5.33 8.44 25.34
CA LYS A 255 -5.86 9.80 25.48
C LYS A 255 -5.63 10.26 26.91
N PHE A 256 -4.55 10.99 27.15
CA PHE A 256 -4.23 11.51 28.47
C PHE A 256 -5.22 12.63 28.85
N MET A 257 -6.12 12.32 29.79
CA MET A 257 -7.18 13.25 30.23
C MET A 257 -6.84 13.92 31.58
N PHE A 258 -5.66 13.68 32.15
CA PHE A 258 -5.25 14.27 33.43
C PHE A 258 -4.70 15.69 33.24
N TYR A 259 -5.57 16.59 32.79
CA TYR A 259 -5.32 18.03 32.78
C TYR A 259 -6.55 18.76 33.33
N GLU A 260 -6.33 19.88 34.00
CA GLU A 260 -7.44 20.77 34.37
C GLU A 260 -7.89 21.56 33.13
N PRO A 261 -9.17 21.50 32.71
CA PRO A 261 -9.66 22.34 31.62
C PRO A 261 -9.69 23.81 32.04
N VAL A 262 -9.40 24.70 31.10
CA VAL A 262 -9.52 26.15 31.32
C VAL A 262 -10.92 26.60 30.91
N ALA A 263 -11.71 27.09 31.87
CA ALA A 263 -13.01 27.67 31.56
C ALA A 263 -12.83 28.96 30.73
N PRO A 264 -13.71 29.23 29.74
CA PRO A 264 -13.75 30.51 29.04
C PRO A 264 -13.82 31.70 29.99
N ARG A 265 -13.23 32.82 29.58
CA ARG A 265 -13.20 34.05 30.38
C ARG A 265 -14.61 34.47 30.77
N GLY A 266 -14.84 34.66 32.07
CA GLY A 266 -16.14 35.08 32.63
C GLY A 266 -17.09 33.93 32.95
N TYR A 267 -16.80 32.70 32.55
CA TYR A 267 -17.62 31.54 32.88
C TYR A 267 -17.22 30.95 34.24
N LYS A 268 -17.90 31.38 35.31
CA LYS A 268 -17.65 30.94 36.69
C LYS A 268 -18.27 29.57 36.98
N ILE A 269 -17.59 28.51 36.58
CA ILE A 269 -18.04 27.11 36.75
C ILE A 269 -17.00 26.23 37.45
N THR A 270 -15.84 26.78 37.80
CA THR A 270 -14.71 26.00 38.31
C THR A 270 -14.76 25.83 39.82
N TYR A 271 -14.01 24.85 40.34
CA TYR A 271 -13.82 24.71 41.79
C TYR A 271 -13.17 25.95 42.44
N LYS A 272 -12.41 26.73 41.65
CA LYS A 272 -11.83 28.01 42.08
C LYS A 272 -12.92 29.05 42.31
N ASP A 273 -13.97 29.06 41.50
CA ASP A 273 -15.15 29.92 41.69
C ASP A 273 -15.98 29.49 42.90
N TYR A 274 -16.10 28.18 43.13
CA TYR A 274 -16.84 27.62 44.27
C TYR A 274 -16.24 28.01 45.63
N ASN A 275 -14.91 27.98 45.74
CA ASN A 275 -14.22 28.23 47.02
C ASN A 275 -14.14 29.72 47.41
N ILE A 276 -14.52 30.65 46.54
CA ILE A 276 -14.55 32.09 46.87
C ILE A 276 -15.68 32.44 47.86
N HIS A 277 -16.70 31.58 48.00
CA HIS A 277 -17.87 31.84 48.83
C HIS A 277 -17.89 31.11 50.18
N ARG A 278 -16.78 30.44 50.59
CA ARG A 278 -16.71 29.62 51.82
C ARG A 278 -15.85 30.18 52.96
N ASN A 279 -15.37 31.42 52.86
CA ASN A 279 -14.69 32.12 53.97
C ASN A 279 -15.66 33.02 54.76
N PHE A 280 -16.68 32.42 55.37
CA PHE A 280 -17.46 33.00 56.47
C PHE A 280 -17.73 31.92 57.53
#